data_AF-A0A6J1WA15-F1
#
_entry.id   AF-A0A6J1WA15-F1
#
_cell.length_a   1.000
_cell.length_b   1.000
_cell.length_c   1.000
_cell.angle_alpha   90.00
_cell.angle_beta   90.00
_cell.angle_gamma   90.00
#
_symmetry.space_group_name_H-M   'P 1'
#
loop_
_entity.id
_entity.type
_entity.pdbx_description
1 polymer ?
#
loop_
_entity_poly.entity_id
_entity_poly.type
_entity_poly.pdbx_seq_one_letter_code
_entity_poly.pdbx_strand_id
1 'polypeptide(L)'
;AILFFQDEDIVQPESILAAAKKAGLSSDKSQELLKMSTSPEIKNRLRETTDEVLKFGAFGLPSFVIQIDGQPQLFFGSDRIELLGNVLGEKWLGPVPTSSKL
;
A
#
# COMPACT_ATOMS: atom_id res chain seq x y z
N ALA A 1 3.76 7.15 -10.45
CA ALA A 1 3.56 7.91 -9.21
C ALA A 1 3.75 9.39 -9.54
N ILE A 2 2.87 10.29 -9.10
CA ILE A 2 3.00 11.71 -9.44
C ILE A 2 3.94 12.43 -8.46
N LEU A 3 3.82 12.19 -7.15
CA LEU A 3 4.75 12.72 -6.14
C LEU A 3 6.20 12.26 -6.36
N PHE A 4 6.50 10.98 -6.15
CA PHE A 4 7.88 10.49 -6.11
C PHE A 4 8.62 10.41 -7.46
N PHE A 5 7.95 10.68 -8.58
CA PHE A 5 8.58 10.62 -9.90
C PHE A 5 8.46 11.93 -10.69
N GLN A 6 7.38 12.69 -10.48
CA GLN A 6 7.12 13.94 -11.21
C GLN A 6 7.18 15.17 -10.31
N ASP A 7 7.36 14.99 -8.99
CA ASP A 7 7.36 16.05 -7.98
C ASP A 7 6.07 16.91 -8.02
N GLU A 8 4.95 16.28 -8.37
CA GLU A 8 3.65 16.93 -8.47
C GLU A 8 2.88 16.85 -7.14
N ASP A 9 1.97 17.81 -6.93
CA ASP A 9 1.08 17.86 -5.78
C ASP A 9 0.19 16.62 -5.66
N ILE A 10 -0.14 16.24 -4.42
CA ILE A 10 -1.09 15.17 -4.10
C ILE A 10 -2.11 15.55 -3.02
N VAL A 11 -2.16 16.84 -2.66
CA VAL A 11 -3.05 17.34 -1.60
C VAL A 11 -4.32 17.92 -2.19
N GLN A 12 -4.24 18.61 -3.33
CA GLN A 12 -5.39 19.27 -3.91
C GLN A 12 -6.37 18.27 -4.56
N PRO A 13 -7.70 18.53 -4.46
CA PRO A 13 -8.74 17.74 -5.13
C PRO A 13 -8.42 17.42 -6.60
N GLU A 14 -8.00 18.41 -7.37
CA GLU A 14 -7.67 18.31 -8.79
C GLU A 14 -6.52 17.35 -9.07
N SER A 15 -5.49 17.35 -8.21
CA SER A 15 -4.34 16.45 -8.33
C SER A 15 -4.74 15.00 -8.10
N ILE A 16 -5.61 14.75 -7.09
CA ILE A 16 -6.16 13.42 -6.80
C ILE A 16 -7.04 12.94 -7.97
N LEU A 17 -7.90 13.80 -8.52
CA LEU A 17 -8.76 13.45 -9.66
C LEU A 17 -7.95 13.17 -10.92
N ALA A 18 -6.88 13.93 -11.18
CA ALA A 18 -5.97 13.68 -12.30
C ALA A 18 -5.27 12.32 -12.17
N ALA A 19 -4.81 11.98 -10.96
CA ALA A 19 -4.23 10.67 -10.67
C ALA A 19 -5.26 9.54 -10.86
N ALA A 20 -6.49 9.71 -10.37
CA ALA A 20 -7.57 8.75 -10.52
C ALA A 20 -7.94 8.50 -12.00
N LYS A 21 -8.03 9.57 -12.81
CA LYS A 21 -8.25 9.48 -14.25
C LYS A 21 -7.11 8.72 -14.94
N LYS A 22 -5.85 9.01 -14.59
CA LYS A 22 -4.68 8.31 -15.15
C LYS A 22 -4.64 6.82 -14.75
N ALA A 23 -5.20 6.47 -13.59
CA ALA A 23 -5.40 5.09 -13.15
C ALA A 23 -6.60 4.38 -13.80
N GLY A 24 -7.38 5.07 -14.66
CA GLY A 24 -8.50 4.48 -15.40
C GLY A 24 -9.86 4.58 -14.72
N LEU A 25 -9.99 5.33 -13.62
CA LEU A 25 -11.29 5.59 -12.99
C LEU A 25 -12.11 6.58 -13.82
N SER A 26 -13.43 6.37 -13.87
CA SER A 26 -14.34 7.33 -14.49
C SER A 26 -14.40 8.62 -13.67
N SER A 27 -14.78 9.73 -14.32
CA SER A 27 -14.92 11.03 -13.65
C SER A 27 -15.94 10.97 -12.50
N ASP A 28 -17.10 10.38 -12.74
CA ASP A 28 -18.17 10.26 -11.74
C ASP A 28 -17.72 9.45 -10.54
N LYS A 29 -17.04 8.31 -10.78
CA LYS A 29 -16.54 7.46 -9.69
C LYS A 29 -15.44 8.16 -8.88
N SER A 30 -14.52 8.84 -9.57
CA SER A 30 -13.44 9.59 -8.91
C SER A 30 -14.00 10.71 -8.02
N GLN A 31 -15.02 11.42 -8.51
CA GLN A 31 -15.66 12.50 -7.75
C GLN A 31 -16.45 11.99 -6.55
N GLU A 32 -17.13 10.85 -6.69
CA GLU A 32 -17.81 10.16 -5.59
C GLU A 32 -16.83 9.77 -4.49
N LEU A 33 -15.75 9.06 -4.85
CA LEU A 33 -14.73 8.60 -3.89
C LEU A 33 -14.02 9.78 -3.20
N LEU A 34 -13.74 10.86 -3.93
CA LEU A 34 -13.12 12.05 -3.35
C LEU A 34 -14.04 12.70 -2.30
N LYS A 35 -15.36 12.77 -2.55
CA LYS A 35 -16.32 13.25 -1.56
C LYS A 35 -16.33 12.34 -0.32
N MET A 36 -16.35 11.02 -0.53
CA MET A 36 -16.33 10.03 0.56
C MET A 36 -15.07 10.11 1.43
N SER A 37 -13.91 10.52 0.87
CA SER A 37 -12.63 10.58 1.61
C SER A 37 -12.67 11.43 2.88
N THR A 38 -13.58 12.40 2.94
CA THR A 38 -13.74 13.30 4.09
C THR A 38 -14.77 12.82 5.11
N SER A 39 -15.50 11.75 4.81
CA SER A 39 -16.55 11.22 5.67
C SER A 39 -15.97 10.66 6.97
N PRO A 40 -16.74 10.68 8.08
CA PRO A 40 -16.31 10.09 9.34
C PRO A 40 -15.98 8.60 9.21
N GLU A 41 -16.75 7.86 8.41
CA GLU A 41 -16.56 6.44 8.15
C GLU A 41 -15.18 6.17 7.52
N ILE A 42 -14.83 6.87 6.44
CA ILE A 42 -13.56 6.64 5.75
C ILE A 42 -12.37 7.10 6.61
N LYS A 43 -12.51 8.20 7.35
CA LYS A 43 -11.48 8.65 8.31
C LYS A 43 -11.26 7.64 9.43
N ASN A 44 -12.33 7.06 9.96
CA ASN A 44 -12.25 6.05 11.01
C ASN A 44 -11.63 4.77 10.46
N ARG A 45 -12.02 4.32 9.27
CA ARG A 45 -11.43 3.16 8.62
C ARG A 45 -9.92 3.30 8.41
N LEU A 46 -9.46 4.47 7.94
CA LEU A 46 -8.03 4.76 7.79
C LEU A 46 -7.28 4.66 9.13
N ARG A 47 -7.87 5.22 10.20
CA ARG A 47 -7.29 5.15 11.55
C ARG A 47 -7.25 3.72 12.07
N GLU A 48 -8.35 2.98 11.95
CA GLU A 48 -8.45 1.58 12.41
C GLU A 48 -7.42 0.67 11.73
N THR A 49 -7.25 0.79 10.41
CA THR A 49 -6.21 0.04 9.68
C THR A 49 -4.80 0.43 10.15
N THR A 50 -4.57 1.71 10.47
CA THR A 50 -3.29 2.16 11.02
C THR A 50 -3.07 1.62 12.44
N ASP A 51 -4.09 1.65 13.30
CA ASP A 51 -4.02 1.14 14.67
C ASP A 51 -3.84 -0.38 14.70
N GLU A 52 -4.38 -1.10 13.71
CA GLU A 52 -4.22 -2.54 13.56
C GLU A 52 -2.75 -2.93 13.39
N VAL A 53 -2.00 -2.24 12.52
CA VAL A 53 -0.59 -2.59 12.27
C VAL A 53 0.30 -2.27 13.49
N LEU A 54 -0.07 -1.27 14.29
CA LEU A 54 0.62 -0.93 15.55
C LEU A 54 0.53 -2.06 16.59
N LYS A 55 -0.56 -2.84 16.61
CA LYS A 55 -0.71 -4.00 17.53
C LYS A 55 0.35 -5.08 17.28
N PHE A 56 0.94 -5.12 16.09
CA PHE A 56 2.00 -6.04 15.70
C PHE A 56 3.41 -5.44 15.86
N GLY A 57 3.53 -4.24 16.45
CA GLY A 57 4.82 -3.60 16.72
C GLY A 57 5.38 -2.79 15.56
N ALA A 58 4.55 -2.35 14.61
CA ALA A 58 4.99 -1.50 13.51
C ALA A 58 5.51 -0.16 14.03
N PHE A 59 6.66 0.27 13.51
CA PHE A 59 7.31 1.55 13.85
C PHE A 59 7.63 2.40 12.62
N GLY A 60 7.26 1.93 11.42
CA GLY A 60 7.51 2.61 10.14
C GLY A 60 6.79 1.89 9.00
N LEU A 61 6.99 2.36 7.76
CA LEU A 61 6.42 1.76 6.56
C LEU A 61 7.50 1.57 5.46
N PRO A 62 7.35 0.58 4.55
CA PRO A 62 6.29 -0.43 4.54
C PRO A 62 6.46 -1.46 5.67
N SER A 63 5.33 -1.96 6.17
CA SER A 63 5.25 -3.09 7.11
C SER A 63 4.26 -4.12 6.58
N PHE A 64 4.63 -5.40 6.71
CA PHE A 64 3.83 -6.54 6.29
C PHE A 64 3.57 -7.42 7.50
N VAL A 65 2.31 -7.80 7.73
CA VAL A 65 1.93 -8.75 8.78
C VAL A 65 1.48 -10.03 8.09
N ILE A 66 2.17 -11.13 8.37
CA ILE A 66 1.98 -12.42 7.70
C ILE A 66 1.67 -13.47 8.75
N GLN A 67 0.66 -14.29 8.47
CA GLN A 67 0.29 -15.41 9.35
C GLN A 67 1.15 -16.62 8.99
N ILE A 68 2.00 -17.05 9.92
CA ILE A 68 2.88 -18.21 9.77
C ILE A 68 2.55 -19.18 10.90
N ASP A 69 2.11 -20.38 10.54
CA ASP A 69 1.65 -21.40 11.50
C ASP A 69 0.60 -20.86 12.49
N GLY A 70 -0.28 -19.97 12.01
CA GLY A 70 -1.33 -19.34 12.80
C GLY A 70 -0.86 -18.23 13.74
N GLN A 71 0.40 -17.80 13.65
CA GLN A 71 0.94 -16.67 14.41
C GLN A 71 1.27 -15.48 13.50
N PRO A 72 0.87 -14.25 13.87
CA PRO A 72 1.24 -13.06 13.11
C PRO A 72 2.71 -12.72 13.31
N GLN A 73 3.44 -12.51 12.21
CA GLN A 73 4.79 -11.95 12.22
C GLN A 73 4.85 -10.67 11.39
N LEU A 74 5.51 -9.65 11.92
CA LEU A 74 5.71 -8.37 11.27
C LEU A 74 7.08 -8.31 10.59
N PHE A 75 7.09 -7.97 9.30
CA PHE A 75 8.28 -7.66 8.51
C PHE A 75 8.28 -6.18 8.15
N PHE A 76 9.36 -5.48 8.50
CA PHE A 76 9.54 -4.05 8.17
C PHE A 76 10.56 -3.88 7.04
N GLY A 77 10.27 -2.95 6.12
CA GLY A 77 11.16 -2.58 5.02
C GLY A 77 10.86 -3.29 3.71
N SER A 78 11.30 -2.70 2.59
CA SER A 78 11.18 -3.28 1.24
C SER A 78 12.27 -4.30 0.91
N ASP A 79 13.24 -4.50 1.80
CA ASP A 79 14.41 -5.38 1.64
C ASP A 79 14.20 -6.78 2.27
N ARG A 80 13.04 -7.03 2.87
CA ARG A 80 12.69 -8.32 3.50
C ARG A 80 11.85 -9.25 2.63
N ILE A 81 11.66 -8.94 1.35
CA ILE A 81 10.80 -9.74 0.46
C ILE A 81 11.40 -11.13 0.19
N GLU A 82 12.72 -11.27 0.10
CA GLU A 82 13.35 -12.59 -0.03
C GLU A 82 13.13 -13.46 1.21
N LEU A 83 13.28 -12.87 2.41
CA LEU A 83 12.98 -13.54 3.68
C LEU A 83 11.50 -13.94 3.76
N LEU A 84 10.60 -13.05 3.32
CA LEU A 84 9.18 -13.35 3.21
C LEU A 84 8.93 -14.56 2.31
N GLY A 85 9.56 -14.63 1.14
CA GLY A 85 9.49 -15.78 0.25
C GLY A 85 9.92 -17.08 0.96
N ASN A 86 11.08 -17.06 1.62
CA ASN A 86 11.59 -18.22 2.36
C ASN A 86 10.61 -18.71 3.43
N VAL A 87 10.03 -17.79 4.21
CA VAL A 87 9.10 -18.11 5.31
C VAL A 87 7.76 -18.63 4.80
N LEU A 88 7.31 -18.18 3.62
CA LEU A 88 6.12 -18.71 2.95
C LEU A 88 6.37 -20.03 2.21
N GLY A 89 7.62 -20.50 2.13
CA GLY A 89 8.00 -21.65 1.30
C GLY A 89 8.01 -21.36 -0.20
N GLU A 90 8.03 -20.08 -0.58
CA GLU A 90 7.99 -19.61 -1.96
C GLU A 90 9.39 -19.29 -2.49
N LYS A 91 9.63 -19.60 -3.76
CA LYS A 91 10.91 -19.26 -4.41
C LYS A 91 10.94 -17.77 -4.74
N TRP A 92 11.89 -17.04 -4.15
CA TRP A 92 12.16 -15.66 -4.55
C TRP A 92 12.88 -15.61 -5.90
N LEU A 93 12.34 -14.84 -6.85
CA LEU A 93 12.87 -14.68 -8.22
C LEU A 93 13.48 -13.30 -8.46
N GLY A 94 13.77 -12.56 -7.39
CA GLY A 94 14.17 -11.16 -7.46
C GLY A 94 12.99 -10.20 -7.60
N PRO A 95 13.23 -8.88 -7.52
CA PRO A 95 12.19 -7.85 -7.52
C PRO A 95 11.47 -7.71 -8.86
N VAL A 96 12.04 -8.26 -9.94
CA VAL A 96 11.44 -8.28 -11.29
C VAL A 96 11.40 -9.73 -11.79
N PRO A 97 10.43 -10.54 -11.32
CA PRO A 97 10.44 -11.99 -11.52
C PRO A 97 10.35 -12.41 -13.00
N THR A 98 9.68 -11.63 -13.85
CA THR A 98 9.49 -11.90 -15.28
C THR A 98 10.67 -11.48 -16.16
N SER A 99 11.64 -10.73 -15.62
CA SER A 99 12.88 -10.34 -16.32
C SER A 99 14.10 -11.12 -15.83
N SER A 100 13.90 -12.11 -14.97
CA SER A 100 14.99 -12.93 -14.44
C SER A 100 15.58 -13.77 -15.58
N LYS A 101 16.79 -13.41 -16.00
CA LYS A 101 17.62 -14.18 -16.96
C LYS A 101 18.51 -15.19 -16.24
N LEU A 102 18.01 -15.81 -15.17
CA LEU A 102 18.66 -16.93 -14.50
C LEU A 102 18.04 -18.25 -14.95
#